data_AF-A0A5C3M126-F1
#
_entry.id   AF-A0A5C3M126-F1
#
_cell.length_a   1.000
_cell.length_b   1.000
_cell.length_c   1.000
_cell.angle_alpha   90.00
_cell.angle_beta   90.00
_cell.angle_gamma   90.00
#
_symmetry.space_group_name_H-M   'P 1'
#
loop_
_entity.id
_entity.type
_entity.pdbx_description
1 polymer ?
#
loop_
_entity_poly.entity_id
_entity_poly.type
_entity_poly.pdbx_seq_one_letter_code
_entity_poly.pdbx_strand_id
1 'polypeptide(L)'
;MMRFPFAVGLLSILLSVQAQPPVVPQPGLFCCPPYGPDGLPLDRQQVGPFNIFCYYSTGTDKGCFYNPATGQGALINGCPGSAPANPHPPTCPI
;
A
#
# COMPACT_ATOMS: atom_id res chain seq x y z
N MET A 1 -1.07 69.22 12.75
CA MET A 1 -0.17 68.34 11.99
C MET A 1 -0.68 66.91 12.12
N MET A 2 -1.33 66.39 11.07
CA MET A 2 -2.00 65.08 11.07
C MET A 2 -1.04 63.96 10.66
N ARG A 3 -0.99 62.87 11.43
CA ARG A 3 -0.21 61.66 11.14
C ARG A 3 -1.12 60.65 10.44
N PHE A 4 -0.78 60.29 9.20
CA PHE A 4 -1.35 59.14 8.50
C PHE A 4 -0.39 57.95 8.68
N PRO A 5 -0.79 56.83 9.32
CA PRO A 5 -0.08 55.59 9.17
C PRO A 5 -0.50 54.97 7.83
N PHE A 6 0.41 55.04 6.85
CA PHE A 6 0.29 54.26 5.62
C PHE A 6 0.28 52.77 5.99
N ALA A 7 -0.83 52.12 5.66
CA ALA A 7 -1.01 50.68 5.73
C ALA A 7 0.01 49.99 4.82
N VAL A 8 1.13 49.55 5.38
CA VAL A 8 2.11 48.73 4.65
C VAL A 8 1.67 47.27 4.78
N GLY A 9 0.87 46.87 3.79
CA GLY A 9 0.91 45.56 3.14
C GLY A 9 1.00 44.33 4.03
N LEU A 10 -0.16 43.78 4.39
CA LEU A 10 -0.32 42.34 4.56
C LEU A 10 0.12 41.64 3.25
N LEU A 11 1.39 41.25 3.16
CA LEU A 11 1.85 40.32 2.15
C LEU A 11 1.54 38.91 2.65
N SER A 12 0.27 38.53 2.54
CA SER A 12 -0.20 37.17 2.79
C SER A 12 0.40 36.25 1.74
N ILE A 13 1.55 35.65 2.05
CA ILE A 13 2.17 34.59 1.25
C ILE A 13 1.24 33.37 1.36
N LEU A 14 0.35 33.24 0.38
CA LEU A 14 -0.42 32.03 0.13
C LEU A 14 0.54 30.94 -0.31
N LEU A 15 1.13 30.22 0.65
CA LEU A 15 1.83 28.97 0.39
C LEU A 15 0.81 27.97 -0.14
N SER A 16 0.77 27.85 -1.46
CA SER A 16 0.08 26.78 -2.16
C SER A 16 0.90 25.51 -1.96
N VAL A 17 0.65 24.80 -0.86
CA VAL A 17 1.17 23.43 -0.68
C VAL A 17 0.48 22.57 -1.74
N GLN A 18 1.17 22.34 -2.87
CA GLN A 18 0.73 21.35 -3.84
C GLN A 18 0.81 19.98 -3.15
N ALA A 19 -0.33 19.41 -2.80
CA ALA A 19 -0.41 18.01 -2.40
C ALA A 19 0.06 17.17 -3.60
N GLN A 20 1.24 16.58 -3.50
CA GLN A 20 1.69 15.61 -4.50
C GLN A 20 0.70 14.43 -4.48
N PRO A 21 0.22 13.97 -5.65
CA PRO A 21 -0.63 12.80 -5.70
C PRO A 21 0.10 11.62 -5.03
N PRO A 22 -0.60 10.77 -4.26
CA PRO A 22 0.02 9.61 -3.65
C PRO A 22 0.61 8.73 -4.76
N VAL A 23 1.89 8.37 -4.63
CA VAL A 23 2.53 7.42 -5.55
C VAL A 23 1.83 6.08 -5.35
N VAL A 24 1.05 5.66 -6.35
CA VAL A 24 0.40 4.35 -6.35
C VAL A 24 1.41 3.30 -6.82
N PRO A 25 1.75 2.32 -5.98
CA PRO A 25 2.60 1.20 -6.37
C PRO A 25 2.02 0.48 -7.59
N GLN A 26 2.91 0.08 -8.51
CA GLN A 26 2.48 -0.72 -9.66
C GLN A 26 1.92 -2.05 -9.16
N PRO A 27 0.67 -2.42 -9.54
CA PRO A 27 0.11 -3.70 -9.17
C PRO A 27 0.94 -4.86 -9.71
N GLY A 28 1.01 -5.94 -8.94
CA GLY A 28 1.57 -7.21 -9.41
C GLY A 28 3.09 -7.28 -9.43
N LEU A 29 3.81 -6.39 -8.74
CA LEU A 29 5.25 -6.53 -8.50
C LEU A 29 5.58 -7.65 -7.51
N PHE A 30 4.66 -7.93 -6.59
CA PHE A 30 4.75 -9.01 -5.60
C PHE A 30 3.46 -9.82 -5.63
N CYS A 31 3.57 -11.11 -5.36
CA CYS A 31 2.42 -12.02 -5.31
C CYS A 31 2.32 -12.66 -3.93
N CYS A 32 1.16 -13.24 -3.63
CA CYS A 32 1.00 -14.01 -2.42
C CYS A 32 2.00 -15.16 -2.35
N PRO A 33 2.61 -15.43 -1.19
CA PRO A 33 3.32 -16.68 -0.96
C PRO A 33 2.41 -17.88 -1.26
N PRO A 34 2.96 -18.98 -1.80
CA PRO A 34 2.18 -20.18 -2.10
C PRO A 34 1.62 -20.85 -0.85
N TYR A 35 2.24 -20.61 0.32
CA TYR A 35 1.83 -21.14 1.61
C TYR A 35 1.78 -20.03 2.65
N GLY A 36 0.76 -20.09 3.50
CA GLY A 36 0.46 -19.08 4.50
C GLY A 36 0.39 -19.64 5.92
N PRO A 37 -0.54 -19.13 6.75
CA PRO A 37 -0.75 -19.59 8.11
C PRO A 37 -0.97 -21.09 8.16
N ASP A 38 -0.32 -21.73 9.13
CA ASP A 38 -0.46 -23.16 9.39
C ASP A 38 -0.03 -24.05 8.20
N GLY A 39 0.71 -23.51 7.23
CA GLY A 39 1.14 -24.23 6.02
C GLY A 39 0.03 -24.41 4.97
N LEU A 40 -1.08 -23.68 5.09
CA LEU A 40 -2.19 -23.77 4.15
C LEU A 40 -1.79 -23.23 2.76
N PRO A 41 -2.21 -23.89 1.67
CA PRO A 41 -1.95 -23.41 0.31
C PRO A 41 -2.77 -22.17 -0.01
N LEU A 42 -2.25 -21.33 -0.91
CA LEU A 42 -2.98 -20.17 -1.43
C LEU A 42 -4.23 -20.64 -2.18
N ASP A 43 -5.39 -20.17 -1.74
CA ASP A 43 -6.70 -20.43 -2.38
C ASP A 43 -7.01 -19.36 -3.42
N ARG A 44 -6.81 -18.09 -3.02
CA ARG A 44 -7.09 -16.94 -3.87
C ARG A 44 -6.27 -15.73 -3.44
N GLN A 45 -6.01 -14.84 -4.39
CA GLN A 45 -5.33 -13.58 -4.13
C GLN A 45 -6.02 -12.40 -4.81
N GLN A 46 -5.95 -11.23 -4.17
CA GLN A 46 -6.39 -9.96 -4.74
C GLN A 46 -5.25 -8.96 -4.61
N VAL A 47 -4.72 -8.52 -5.75
CA VAL A 47 -3.62 -7.54 -5.80
C VAL A 47 -4.22 -6.18 -6.11
N GLY A 48 -4.24 -5.31 -5.10
CA GLY A 48 -4.69 -3.93 -5.23
C GLY A 48 -3.53 -2.94 -5.21
N PRO A 49 -3.81 -1.65 -5.51
CA PRO A 49 -2.82 -0.58 -5.48
C PRO A 49 -2.21 -0.34 -4.09
N PHE A 50 -2.95 -0.67 -3.02
CA PHE A 50 -2.52 -0.37 -1.64
C PHE A 50 -2.26 -1.60 -0.78
N ASN A 51 -2.80 -2.76 -1.18
CA ASN A 51 -2.67 -4.00 -0.43
C ASN A 51 -2.72 -5.22 -1.36
N ILE A 52 -1.97 -6.26 -1.01
CA ILE A 52 -2.11 -7.60 -1.55
C ILE A 52 -2.84 -8.44 -0.49
N PHE A 53 -4.01 -8.96 -0.82
CA PHE A 53 -4.80 -9.84 0.04
C PHE A 53 -4.60 -11.29 -0.39
N CYS A 54 -4.08 -12.11 0.51
CA CYS A 54 -3.85 -13.53 0.29
C CYS A 54 -4.80 -14.33 1.17
N TYR A 55 -5.59 -15.20 0.58
CA TYR A 55 -6.51 -16.05 1.31
C TYR A 55 -6.07 -17.51 1.15
N TYR A 56 -5.91 -18.21 2.28
CA TYR A 56 -5.39 -19.57 2.35
C TYR A 56 -6.46 -20.59 2.78
N SER A 57 -7.69 -20.13 2.98
CA SER A 57 -8.86 -20.95 3.29
C SER A 57 -10.03 -20.52 2.42
N THR A 58 -10.82 -21.49 1.96
CA THR A 58 -12.08 -21.27 1.24
C THR A 58 -13.06 -20.40 2.05
N GLY A 59 -12.95 -20.38 3.38
CA GLY A 59 -13.76 -19.58 4.31
C GLY A 59 -13.27 -18.15 4.61
N THR A 60 -12.15 -17.70 4.03
CA THR A 60 -11.52 -16.38 4.33
C THR A 60 -10.88 -16.24 5.72
N ASP A 61 -11.07 -17.21 6.62
CA ASP A 61 -10.66 -17.12 8.04
C ASP A 61 -9.15 -17.00 8.26
N LYS A 62 -8.37 -17.42 7.26
CA LYS A 62 -6.91 -17.40 7.27
C LYS A 62 -6.42 -16.62 6.07
N GLY A 63 -6.04 -15.36 6.31
CA GLY A 63 -5.50 -14.48 5.29
C GLY A 63 -4.27 -13.71 5.76
N CYS A 64 -3.47 -13.30 4.80
CA CYS A 64 -2.30 -12.44 4.99
C CYS A 64 -2.40 -11.21 4.11
N PHE A 65 -1.79 -10.12 4.56
CA PHE A 65 -1.80 -8.83 3.87
C PHE A 65 -0.36 -8.40 3.63
N TYR A 66 -0.06 -7.95 2.42
CA TYR A 66 1.27 -7.46 2.05
C TYR A 66 1.19 -6.09 1.39
N ASN A 67 2.26 -5.31 1.58
CA ASN A 67 2.46 -4.05 0.92
C ASN A 67 2.83 -4.30 -0.56
N PRO A 68 2.07 -3.78 -1.54
CA PRO A 68 2.35 -4.00 -2.95
C PRO A 68 3.62 -3.30 -3.47
N ALA A 69 4.16 -2.31 -2.74
CA ALA A 69 5.38 -1.60 -3.10
C ALA A 69 6.65 -2.33 -2.65
N THR A 70 6.60 -3.02 -1.50
CA THR A 70 7.78 -3.59 -0.85
C THR A 70 7.70 -5.11 -0.66
N GLY A 71 6.52 -5.70 -0.87
CA GLY A 71 6.22 -7.08 -0.53
C GLY A 71 6.15 -7.35 0.98
N GLN A 72 6.28 -6.34 1.84
CA GLN A 72 6.34 -6.56 3.29
C GLN A 72 4.97 -6.99 3.84
N GLY A 73 4.95 -8.07 4.60
CA GLY A 73 3.74 -8.60 5.23
C GLY A 73 3.41 -7.92 6.54
N ALA A 74 2.13 -7.91 6.90
CA ALA A 74 1.71 -7.62 8.26
C ALA A 74 2.20 -8.73 9.21
N LEU A 75 2.59 -8.37 10.43
CA LEU A 75 3.00 -9.32 11.48
C LEU A 75 1.76 -10.04 12.03
N ILE A 76 1.22 -10.98 11.26
CA ILE A 76 0.12 -11.86 11.64
C ILE A 76 0.72 -13.24 11.91
N ASN A 77 0.37 -13.84 13.05
CA ASN A 77 0.94 -15.13 13.43
C ASN A 77 0.65 -16.21 12.37
N GLY A 78 1.68 -16.89 11.90
CA GLY A 78 1.63 -17.87 10.81
C GLY A 78 1.78 -17.29 9.39
N CYS A 79 1.65 -15.97 9.20
CA CYS A 79 1.90 -15.38 7.88
C CYS A 79 3.40 -15.27 7.59
N PRO A 80 3.83 -15.55 6.36
CA PRO A 80 5.16 -15.15 5.89
C PRO A 80 5.39 -13.64 6.08
N GLY A 81 6.60 -13.26 6.50
CA GLY A 81 6.94 -11.85 6.72
C GLY A 81 7.06 -11.03 5.43
N SER A 82 7.19 -11.68 4.28
CA SER A 82 7.32 -11.04 2.97
C SER A 82 6.70 -11.87 1.85
N ALA A 83 6.07 -11.18 0.91
CA ALA A 83 5.61 -11.69 -0.36
C ALA A 83 6.78 -11.84 -1.35
N PRO A 84 6.85 -12.94 -2.13
CA PRO A 84 7.82 -13.08 -3.20
C PRO A 84 7.57 -12.07 -4.33
N ALA A 85 8.65 -11.67 -4.99
CA ALA A 85 8.56 -10.89 -6.23
C ALA A 85 7.86 -11.71 -7.32
N ASN A 86 7.04 -11.04 -8.12
CA ASN A 86 6.34 -11.66 -9.23
C ASN A 86 7.26 -11.82 -10.45
N PRO A 87 7.51 -13.03 -10.96
CA PRO A 87 8.27 -13.21 -12.20
C PRO A 87 7.50 -12.78 -13.46
N HIS A 88 6.17 -12.62 -13.37
CA HIS A 88 5.30 -12.28 -14.50
C HIS A 88 4.36 -11.08 -14.23
N PRO A 89 4.86 -9.88 -13.87
CA PRO A 89 4.00 -8.71 -13.65
C PRO A 89 3.17 -8.37 -14.89
N PRO A 90 1.90 -7.92 -14.73
CA PRO A 90 1.18 -7.66 -13.47
C PRO A 90 0.41 -8.89 -12.93
N THR A 91 0.53 -10.04 -13.59
CA THR A 91 -0.30 -11.23 -13.33
C THR A 91 0.30 -12.06 -12.21
N CYS A 92 -0.45 -12.31 -11.14
CA CYS A 92 -0.06 -13.23 -10.10
C CYS A 92 -0.79 -14.57 -10.30
N PRO A 93 -0.11 -15.63 -10.75
CA PRO A 93 -0.70 -16.97 -10.81
C PRO A 93 -0.89 -17.53 -9.40
N ILE A 94 -1.87 -18.42 -9.26
CA ILE A 94 -2.11 -19.25 -8.07
C ILE A 94 -1.65 -20.66 -8.41
#